data_AF-A0A4U6M3E2-F1
#
_entry.id   AF-A0A4U6M3E2-F1
#
_cell.length_a   1.000
_cell.length_b   1.000
_cell.length_c   1.000
_cell.angle_alpha   90.00
_cell.angle_beta   90.00
_cell.angle_gamma   90.00
#
_symmetry.space_group_name_H-M   'P 1'
#
loop_
_entity.id
_entity.type
_entity.pdbx_description
1 polymer ?
#
loop_
_entity_poly.entity_id
_entity_poly.type
_entity_poly.pdbx_seq_one_letter_code
_entity_poly.pdbx_strand_id
1 'polypeptide(L)'
;MGGINPFGYVSNPAKYIDPLGLCDTVTVFRVQGGVPPNASRLRITVDDFGNPHIQPGTLNVSIGDISHAEYFRSLRGGDAEIVSFDIPKWMADFIDESSIPQKFYNSNPLNQGGLAPKIVDITTPGKSYELPSIWGQWLEEVAIPGTGTIN
;
A
#
# COMPACT_ATOMS: atom_id res chain seq x y z
N MET A 1 -42.45 4.10 -22.72
CA MET A 1 -41.36 3.10 -22.62
C MET A 1 -40.20 3.77 -21.91
N GLY A 2 -39.70 3.15 -20.83
CA GLY A 2 -38.89 3.78 -19.78
C GLY A 2 -37.52 4.30 -20.21
N GLY A 3 -37.12 5.41 -19.59
CA GLY A 3 -35.87 6.13 -19.84
C GLY A 3 -34.62 5.44 -19.30
N ILE A 4 -33.49 5.84 -19.86
CA ILE A 4 -32.12 5.57 -19.41
C ILE A 4 -31.97 5.87 -17.91
N ASN A 5 -31.56 4.87 -17.13
CA ASN A 5 -31.21 5.02 -15.72
C ASN A 5 -29.82 5.70 -15.60
N PRO A 6 -29.70 6.92 -15.06
CA PRO A 6 -28.42 7.61 -14.89
C PRO A 6 -27.55 7.03 -13.74
N PHE A 7 -28.06 6.02 -13.03
CA PHE A 7 -27.35 5.31 -11.95
C PHE A 7 -26.83 3.93 -12.37
N GLY A 8 -26.63 3.71 -13.68
CA GLY A 8 -26.03 2.48 -14.18
C GLY A 8 -24.57 2.36 -13.72
N TYR A 9 -24.31 1.35 -12.88
CA TYR A 9 -23.00 0.81 -12.49
C TYR A 9 -21.78 1.57 -13.05
N VAL A 10 -21.05 2.26 -12.16
CA VAL A 10 -19.69 2.72 -12.44
C VAL A 10 -18.88 1.48 -12.84
N SER A 11 -18.33 1.49 -14.06
CA SER A 11 -17.41 0.46 -14.52
C SER A 11 -16.24 0.35 -13.54
N ASN A 12 -16.02 -0.84 -12.98
CA ASN A 12 -14.81 -1.12 -12.19
C ASN A 12 -13.57 -0.90 -13.07
N PRO A 13 -12.73 0.11 -12.81
CA PRO A 13 -11.54 0.38 -13.62
C PRO A 13 -10.47 -0.71 -13.47
N ALA A 14 -10.56 -1.58 -12.46
CA ALA A 14 -9.56 -2.64 -12.21
C ALA A 14 -9.56 -3.78 -13.24
N LYS A 15 -10.52 -3.83 -14.18
CA LYS A 15 -10.61 -4.88 -15.22
C LYS A 15 -10.21 -4.44 -16.62
N TYR A 16 -9.86 -3.17 -16.83
CA TYR A 16 -9.24 -2.76 -18.08
C TYR A 16 -7.73 -2.99 -17.97
N ILE A 17 -7.26 -4.07 -18.58
CA ILE A 17 -5.87 -4.16 -19.03
C ILE A 17 -5.68 -2.95 -19.94
N ASP A 18 -4.96 -1.94 -19.48
CA ASP A 18 -4.61 -0.77 -20.28
C ASP A 18 -3.55 -1.19 -21.30
N PRO A 19 -3.90 -1.39 -22.58
CA PRO A 19 -2.96 -1.88 -23.58
C PRO A 19 -1.91 -0.83 -23.96
N LEU A 20 -2.03 0.40 -23.44
CA LEU A 20 -1.20 1.56 -23.76
C LEU A 20 -0.34 2.05 -22.59
N GLY A 21 -0.54 1.53 -21.37
CA GLY A 21 0.23 1.95 -20.18
C GLY A 21 0.01 3.42 -19.79
N LEU A 22 -1.20 3.95 -20.01
CA LEU A 22 -1.62 5.31 -19.66
C LEU A 22 -2.10 5.47 -18.20
N CYS A 23 -2.36 4.38 -17.48
CA CYS A 23 -2.62 4.45 -16.04
C CYS A 23 -1.30 4.69 -15.31
N ASP A 24 -1.09 5.91 -14.83
CA ASP A 24 0.04 6.22 -13.94
C ASP A 24 0.05 5.23 -12.77
N THR A 25 1.15 4.51 -12.60
CA THR A 25 1.37 3.60 -11.48
C THR A 25 2.37 4.18 -10.50
N VAL A 26 2.32 3.68 -9.27
CA VAL A 26 3.29 4.01 -8.22
C VAL A 26 3.64 2.75 -7.48
N THR A 27 4.91 2.60 -7.12
CA THR A 27 5.39 1.42 -6.42
C THR A 27 5.18 1.55 -4.92
N VAL A 28 4.61 0.50 -4.33
CA VAL A 28 4.52 0.29 -2.89
C VAL A 28 5.73 -0.53 -2.46
N PHE A 29 6.39 -0.13 -1.39
CA PHE A 29 7.51 -0.84 -0.78
C PHE A 29 7.17 -1.22 0.66
N ARG A 30 7.48 -2.46 1.03
CA ARG A 30 7.35 -2.95 2.40
C ARG A 30 8.64 -3.64 2.82
N VAL A 31 9.21 -3.18 3.93
CA VAL A 31 10.30 -3.88 4.60
C VAL A 31 9.75 -4.94 5.55
N GLN A 32 10.18 -6.20 5.39
CA GLN A 32 9.82 -7.29 6.30
C GLN A 32 10.98 -8.24 6.62
N GLY A 33 10.81 -9.12 7.62
CA GLY A 33 11.87 -9.99 8.11
C GLY A 33 12.88 -9.30 9.04
N GLY A 34 14.06 -9.90 9.20
CA GLY A 34 15.18 -9.41 9.97
C GLY A 34 15.27 -9.96 11.40
N VAL A 35 16.16 -9.38 12.21
CA VAL A 35 16.53 -9.93 13.52
C VAL A 35 15.85 -9.17 14.66
N PRO A 36 15.23 -9.85 15.63
CA PRO A 36 14.72 -9.21 16.84
C PRO A 36 15.82 -8.39 17.56
N PRO A 37 15.49 -7.20 18.11
CA PRO A 37 14.15 -6.65 18.33
C PRO A 37 13.57 -5.85 17.16
N ASN A 38 14.33 -5.64 16.08
CA ASN A 38 13.93 -4.76 14.95
C ASN A 38 13.19 -5.50 13.81
N ALA A 39 13.01 -6.82 13.94
CA ALA A 39 12.33 -7.64 12.96
C ALA A 39 10.90 -7.14 12.65
N SER A 40 10.49 -7.25 11.38
CA SER A 40 9.10 -7.06 10.95
C SER A 40 8.42 -8.40 10.76
N ARG A 41 7.10 -8.44 10.97
CA ARG A 41 6.30 -9.57 10.51
C ARG A 41 6.28 -9.64 8.98
N LEU A 42 6.40 -10.84 8.44
CA LEU A 42 6.10 -11.12 7.04
C LEU A 42 4.60 -10.92 6.84
N ARG A 43 4.20 -10.00 5.95
CA ARG A 43 2.78 -9.73 5.66
C ARG A 43 2.46 -9.83 4.19
N ILE A 44 3.43 -9.61 3.32
CA ILE A 44 3.23 -9.70 1.88
C ILE A 44 4.07 -10.86 1.36
N THR A 45 3.43 -11.76 0.63
CA THR A 45 4.11 -12.79 -0.16
C THR A 45 3.85 -12.50 -1.63
N VAL A 46 4.81 -12.81 -2.49
CA VAL A 46 4.65 -12.71 -3.94
C VAL A 46 4.60 -14.12 -4.50
N ASP A 47 3.60 -14.42 -5.34
CA ASP A 47 3.50 -15.73 -5.99
C ASP A 47 4.42 -15.86 -7.22
N ASP A 48 4.46 -17.05 -7.81
CA ASP A 48 5.29 -17.34 -8.99
C ASP A 48 4.95 -16.49 -10.22
N PHE A 49 3.78 -15.83 -10.22
CA PHE A 49 3.34 -14.95 -11.29
C PHE A 49 3.60 -13.47 -10.97
N GLY A 50 4.23 -13.15 -9.85
CA GLY A 50 4.49 -11.78 -9.43
C GLY A 50 3.27 -11.07 -8.84
N ASN A 51 2.25 -11.77 -8.35
CA ASN A 51 1.13 -11.13 -7.67
C ASN A 51 1.36 -11.07 -6.17
N PRO A 52 1.14 -9.91 -5.52
CA PRO A 52 1.22 -9.78 -4.07
C PRO A 52 -0.01 -10.39 -3.39
N HIS A 53 0.20 -11.08 -2.28
CA HIS A 53 -0.83 -11.57 -1.35
C HIS A 53 -0.54 -10.99 0.04
N ILE A 54 -1.51 -10.29 0.63
CA ILE A 54 -1.37 -9.44 1.81
C ILE A 54 -2.18 -10.02 2.96
N GLN A 55 -1.48 -10.43 4.02
CA GLN A 55 -2.11 -10.95 5.23
C GLN A 55 -2.83 -9.85 6.03
N PRO A 56 -3.97 -10.17 6.69
CA PRO A 56 -4.68 -9.22 7.54
C PRO A 56 -3.82 -8.65 8.67
N GLY A 57 -4.02 -7.37 8.95
CA GLY A 57 -3.38 -6.62 10.03
C GLY A 57 -2.79 -5.30 9.56
N THR A 58 -2.18 -4.58 10.49
CA THR A 58 -1.55 -3.30 10.20
C THR A 58 -0.35 -3.47 9.25
N LEU A 59 -0.28 -2.63 8.22
CA LEU A 59 0.72 -2.67 7.17
C LEU A 59 1.50 -1.35 7.13
N ASN A 60 2.78 -1.39 7.48
CA ASN A 60 3.69 -0.27 7.26
C ASN A 60 4.29 -0.38 5.85
N VAL A 61 4.14 0.69 5.05
CA VAL A 61 4.62 0.77 3.66
C VAL A 61 5.19 2.14 3.35
N SER A 62 6.06 2.20 2.37
CA SER A 62 6.51 3.43 1.71
C SER A 62 5.97 3.45 0.29
N ILE A 63 5.51 4.59 -0.21
CA ILE A 63 4.99 4.73 -1.58
C ILE A 63 5.89 5.70 -2.37
N GLY A 64 6.31 5.27 -3.56
CA GLY A 64 7.04 6.08 -4.54
C GLY A 64 8.56 5.97 -4.47
N ASP A 65 9.17 6.29 -3.32
CA ASP A 65 10.64 6.32 -3.18
C ASP A 65 11.17 5.11 -2.41
N ILE A 66 12.01 4.31 -3.06
CA ILE A 66 12.64 3.12 -2.48
C ILE A 66 13.66 3.45 -1.38
N SER A 67 14.25 4.64 -1.40
CA SER A 67 15.32 5.06 -0.46
C SER A 67 14.86 4.94 1.00
N HIS A 68 13.56 5.20 1.24
CA HIS A 68 12.92 5.00 2.53
C HIS A 68 12.98 3.53 2.96
N ALA A 69 12.54 2.62 2.09
CA ALA A 69 12.53 1.20 2.37
C ALA A 69 13.95 0.64 2.56
N GLU A 70 14.92 1.09 1.77
CA GLU A 70 16.33 0.72 1.92
C GLU A 70 16.91 1.14 3.28
N TYR A 71 16.62 2.38 3.71
CA TYR A 71 17.03 2.86 5.02
C TYR A 71 16.50 1.95 6.12
N PHE A 72 15.19 1.66 6.15
CA PHE A 72 14.61 0.80 7.18
C PHE A 72 15.06 -0.66 7.09
N ARG A 73 15.29 -1.19 5.88
CA ARG A 73 15.86 -2.53 5.70
C ARG A 73 17.23 -2.63 6.37
N SER A 74 18.09 -1.63 6.19
CA SER A 74 19.43 -1.60 6.80
C SER A 74 19.40 -1.66 8.33
N LEU A 75 18.33 -1.16 8.96
CA LEU A 75 18.15 -1.17 10.42
C LEU A 75 17.66 -2.51 10.99
N ARG A 76 17.05 -3.38 10.16
CA ARG A 76 16.51 -4.67 10.60
C ARG A 76 17.55 -5.78 10.68
N GLY A 77 18.57 -5.74 9.82
CA GLY A 77 19.62 -6.76 9.71
C GLY A 77 19.12 -8.13 9.24
N GLY A 78 20.03 -9.10 9.11
CA GLY A 78 19.70 -10.50 8.81
C GLY A 78 19.05 -10.71 7.44
N ASP A 79 17.94 -11.45 7.44
CA ASP A 79 17.13 -11.84 6.28
C ASP A 79 16.06 -10.79 5.92
N ALA A 80 16.26 -9.53 6.30
CA ALA A 80 15.32 -8.47 5.98
C ALA A 80 15.25 -8.23 4.47
N GLU A 81 14.03 -8.21 3.95
CA GLU A 81 13.70 -8.05 2.54
C GLU A 81 12.81 -6.82 2.33
N ILE A 82 12.86 -6.28 1.12
CA ILE A 82 11.92 -5.30 0.59
C ILE A 82 11.02 -6.03 -0.40
N VAL A 83 9.74 -6.15 -0.04
CA VAL A 83 8.69 -6.57 -0.97
C VAL A 83 8.15 -5.32 -1.66
N SER A 84 8.02 -5.35 -2.98
CA SER A 84 7.45 -4.25 -3.75
C SER A 84 6.47 -4.73 -4.80
N PHE A 85 5.51 -3.88 -5.16
CA PHE A 85 4.53 -4.10 -6.22
C PHE A 85 3.93 -2.75 -6.62
N ASP A 86 3.38 -2.68 -7.82
CA ASP A 86 2.78 -1.45 -8.32
C ASP A 86 1.28 -1.40 -8.01
N ILE A 87 0.78 -0.19 -7.79
CA ILE A 87 -0.64 0.13 -7.69
C ILE A 87 -0.98 1.30 -8.63
N PRO A 88 -2.25 1.45 -9.02
CA PRO A 88 -2.71 2.65 -9.68
C PRO A 88 -2.47 3.90 -8.83
N LYS A 89 -2.09 5.01 -9.48
CA LYS A 89 -1.86 6.30 -8.82
C LYS A 89 -3.05 6.79 -8.00
N TRP A 90 -4.28 6.53 -8.45
CA TRP A 90 -5.48 6.92 -7.69
C TRP A 90 -5.51 6.27 -6.29
N MET A 91 -4.98 5.06 -6.13
CA MET A 91 -4.95 4.37 -4.83
C MET A 91 -3.90 5.00 -3.92
N ALA A 92 -2.74 5.37 -4.48
CA ALA A 92 -1.71 6.12 -3.75
C ALA A 92 -2.23 7.49 -3.28
N ASP A 93 -2.91 8.22 -4.16
CA ASP A 93 -3.51 9.51 -3.84
C ASP A 93 -4.61 9.36 -2.79
N PHE A 94 -5.46 8.32 -2.90
CA PHE A 94 -6.51 8.03 -1.93
C PHE A 94 -5.96 7.69 -0.52
N ILE A 95 -4.85 6.95 -0.44
CA ILE A 95 -4.14 6.70 0.82
C ILE A 95 -3.65 8.03 1.42
N ASP A 96 -3.02 8.87 0.60
CA ASP A 96 -2.48 10.16 1.06
C ASP A 96 -3.57 11.07 1.61
N GLU A 97 -4.67 11.23 0.86
CA GLU A 97 -5.82 12.07 1.22
C GLU A 97 -6.55 11.56 2.47
N SER A 98 -6.60 10.24 2.65
CA SER A 98 -7.25 9.61 3.81
C SER A 98 -6.35 9.56 5.04
N SER A 99 -5.05 9.81 4.88
CA SER A 99 -4.08 9.71 5.96
C SER A 99 -4.21 10.84 6.96
N ILE A 100 -4.15 10.50 8.23
CA ILE A 100 -4.13 11.48 9.32
C ILE A 100 -2.80 11.44 10.09
N PRO A 101 -2.42 12.53 10.78
CA PRO A 101 -1.21 12.52 11.59
C PRO A 101 -1.25 11.44 12.67
N GLN A 102 -0.11 10.79 12.91
CA GLN A 102 0.04 9.84 14.02
C GLN A 102 -0.22 10.51 15.39
N LYS A 103 0.15 11.80 15.53
CA LYS A 103 -0.09 12.58 16.73
C LYS A 103 -1.60 12.71 16.97
N PHE A 104 -2.05 12.33 18.16
CA PHE A 104 -3.47 12.35 18.56
C PHE A 104 -4.40 11.47 17.72
N TYR A 105 -3.86 10.45 17.03
CA TYR A 105 -4.63 9.55 16.17
C TYR A 105 -5.92 9.03 16.83
N ASN A 106 -5.81 8.45 18.03
CA ASN A 106 -6.96 7.85 18.73
C ASN A 106 -8.07 8.85 19.10
N SER A 107 -7.72 10.12 19.30
CA SER A 107 -8.66 11.20 19.63
C SER A 107 -9.06 12.05 18.41
N ASN A 108 -8.48 11.78 17.24
CA ASN A 108 -8.78 12.53 16.03
C ASN A 108 -10.16 12.09 15.50
N PRO A 109 -11.14 12.99 15.32
CA PRO A 109 -12.45 12.64 14.78
C PRO A 109 -12.39 12.03 13.38
N LEU A 110 -11.31 12.31 12.62
CA LEU A 110 -11.07 11.75 11.28
C LEU A 110 -10.50 10.33 11.30
N ASN A 111 -10.25 9.74 12.47
CA ASN A 111 -9.72 8.37 12.60
C ASN A 111 -10.73 7.29 12.12
N GLN A 112 -12.00 7.63 11.94
CA GLN A 112 -13.03 6.70 11.44
C GLN A 112 -13.08 5.38 12.22
N GLY A 113 -12.91 5.45 13.55
CA GLY A 113 -12.91 4.26 14.40
C GLY A 113 -11.66 3.37 14.30
N GLY A 114 -10.52 3.92 13.87
CA GLY A 114 -9.27 3.15 13.73
C GLY A 114 -8.94 2.74 12.29
N LEU A 115 -9.72 3.23 11.32
CA LEU A 115 -9.64 2.82 9.91
C LEU A 115 -8.88 3.80 9.02
N ALA A 116 -8.58 5.01 9.50
CA ALA A 116 -7.78 5.97 8.75
C ALA A 116 -6.30 5.53 8.67
N PRO A 117 -5.63 5.65 7.52
CA PRO A 117 -4.17 5.53 7.46
C PRO A 117 -3.47 6.58 8.34
N LYS A 118 -2.23 6.28 8.74
CA LYS A 118 -1.36 7.24 9.42
C LYS A 118 -0.19 7.61 8.55
N ILE A 119 0.19 8.88 8.57
CA ILE A 119 1.52 9.31 8.10
C ILE A 119 2.50 9.04 9.26
N VAL A 120 3.50 8.19 9.03
CA VAL A 120 4.41 7.73 10.10
C VAL A 120 5.82 8.31 10.02
N ASP A 121 6.25 8.82 8.88
CA ASP A 121 7.53 9.51 8.76
C ASP A 121 7.44 10.58 7.67
N ILE A 122 7.57 11.83 8.11
CA ILE A 122 7.57 13.04 7.28
C ILE A 122 8.98 13.63 7.12
N THR A 123 9.98 13.00 7.75
CA THR A 123 11.33 13.54 7.91
C THR A 123 12.36 12.90 6.99
N THR A 124 11.99 11.80 6.33
CA THR A 124 12.80 11.12 5.33
C THR A 124 12.16 11.24 3.94
N PRO A 125 12.95 11.08 2.85
CA PRO A 125 12.42 11.02 1.49
C PRO A 125 11.38 9.89 1.32
N GLY A 126 10.45 10.10 0.39
CA GLY A 126 9.28 9.23 0.21
C GLY A 126 8.15 9.50 1.21
N LYS A 127 7.02 8.82 1.02
CA LYS A 127 5.88 8.90 1.95
C LYS A 127 5.68 7.55 2.61
N SER A 128 5.77 7.54 3.94
CA SER A 128 5.55 6.33 4.73
C SER A 128 4.24 6.37 5.49
N TYR A 129 3.53 5.25 5.39
CA TYR A 129 2.20 5.08 5.93
C TYR A 129 2.12 3.85 6.85
N GLU A 130 1.27 3.94 7.86
CA GLU A 130 0.74 2.79 8.57
C GLU A 130 -0.73 2.62 8.22
N LEU A 131 -1.04 1.50 7.56
CA LEU A 131 -2.34 1.22 6.99
C LEU A 131 -3.09 0.20 7.88
N PRO A 132 -4.33 0.49 8.30
CA PRO A 132 -5.21 -0.50 8.92
C PRO A 132 -5.51 -1.68 7.99
N SER A 133 -5.95 -2.80 8.56
CA SER A 133 -6.07 -4.07 7.82
C SER A 133 -6.92 -4.02 6.54
N ILE A 134 -7.93 -3.15 6.48
CA ILE A 134 -8.81 -3.05 5.31
C ILE A 134 -8.06 -2.51 4.08
N TRP A 135 -7.09 -1.62 4.30
CA TRP A 135 -6.28 -1.04 3.22
C TRP A 135 -5.36 -2.07 2.57
N GLY A 136 -4.88 -3.05 3.34
CA GLY A 136 -4.12 -4.17 2.79
C GLY A 136 -4.95 -4.98 1.78
N GLN A 137 -6.25 -5.18 2.05
CA GLN A 137 -7.16 -5.87 1.14
C GLN A 137 -7.40 -5.07 -0.14
N TRP A 138 -7.62 -3.75 -0.01
CA TRP A 138 -7.78 -2.88 -1.17
C TRP A 138 -6.50 -2.79 -2.01
N LEU A 139 -5.33 -2.74 -1.38
CA LEU A 139 -4.04 -2.77 -2.08
C LEU A 139 -3.86 -4.06 -2.89
N GLU A 140 -4.20 -5.21 -2.31
CA GLU A 140 -4.17 -6.49 -3.02
C GLU A 140 -5.14 -6.52 -4.20
N GLU A 141 -6.36 -6.02 -4.02
CA GLU A 141 -7.40 -6.00 -5.06
C GLU A 141 -7.01 -5.15 -6.28
N VAL A 142 -6.27 -4.06 -6.06
CA VAL A 142 -5.90 -3.10 -7.11
C VAL A 142 -4.44 -3.21 -7.55
N ALA A 143 -3.67 -4.13 -6.96
CA ALA A 143 -2.28 -4.36 -7.35
C ALA A 143 -2.20 -4.66 -8.84
N ILE A 144 -1.21 -4.07 -9.52
CA ILE A 144 -0.95 -4.35 -10.92
C ILE A 144 -0.42 -5.78 -11.03
N PRO A 145 -1.11 -6.69 -11.74
CA PRO A 145 -0.71 -8.09 -11.80
C PRO A 145 0.72 -8.27 -12.32
N GLY A 146 1.48 -9.15 -11.67
CA GLY A 146 2.85 -9.49 -12.08
C GLY A 146 3.94 -8.46 -11.77
N THR A 147 3.64 -7.42 -11.00
CA THR A 147 4.63 -6.39 -10.62
C THR A 147 5.33 -6.65 -9.29
N GLY A 148 4.91 -7.69 -8.57
CA GLY A 148 5.46 -8.10 -7.29
C GLY A 148 6.91 -8.59 -7.38
N THR A 149 7.79 -8.07 -6.52
CA THR A 149 9.20 -8.50 -6.39
C THR A 149 9.65 -8.51 -4.93
N ILE A 150 10.71 -9.28 -4.65
CA ILE A 150 11.35 -9.39 -3.32
C ILE A 150 12.85 -9.08 -3.50
N ASN A 151 13.38 -8.12 -2.73
CA ASN A 151 14.76 -7.59 -2.85
C ASN A 151 15.52 -7.53 -1.50
#